data_AF-A0A6A6HYX4-F1
#
_entry.id   AF-A0A6A6HYX4-F1
#
_cell.length_a   1.000
_cell.length_b   1.000
_cell.length_c   1.000
_cell.angle_alpha   90.00
_cell.angle_beta   90.00
_cell.angle_gamma   90.00
#
_symmetry.space_group_name_H-M   'P 1'
#
loop_
_entity.id
_entity.type
_entity.pdbx_description
1 polymer ?
#
loop_
_entity_poly.entity_id
_entity_poly.type
_entity_poly.pdbx_seq_one_letter_code
_entity_poly.pdbx_strand_id
1 'polypeptide(L)'
;MSLLQFLCDTLYYITNLFGKFRDQSPSTSADTTGALPPRALAIKRKLGLLRRLFLTLVDGEYRQVIDDYSQISPPERLLPADLTIWKLHPASPFRYLRAGDDELAPPHIRSAYKLLNLCDASLWVTIKAATKAFKDTGVAVAWYLVQPQPQLIFVDEDQEPVITTHSVFVVSDTMDGARYVADFTIEQFGHDAGAWFGTWAEYTERFTAGAETWQRHLRSERKEINEQMKMEEYWAQGRKTLRVVLAGLDWADFERMSDERRQFVEEEMVVRVEEMIGKYHKQPGN
;
A
#
# COMPACT_ATOMS: atom_id res chain seq x y z
N MET A 1 19.33 21.86 6.43
CA MET A 1 19.90 20.53 6.07
C MET A 1 19.37 20.15 4.69
N SER A 2 20.22 19.74 3.75
CA SER A 2 19.77 19.35 2.41
C SER A 2 19.05 18.00 2.45
N LEU A 3 18.14 17.75 1.49
CA LEU A 3 17.49 16.44 1.35
C LEU A 3 18.54 15.32 1.26
N LEU A 4 19.60 15.53 0.47
CA LEU A 4 20.66 14.54 0.31
C LEU A 4 21.36 14.20 1.63
N GLN A 5 21.68 15.20 2.46
CA GLN A 5 22.28 14.97 3.78
C GLN A 5 21.35 14.14 4.66
N PHE A 6 20.05 14.45 4.67
CA PHE A 6 19.08 13.68 5.45
C PHE A 6 18.95 12.23 4.98
N LEU A 7 18.97 12.00 3.66
CA LEU A 7 18.97 10.65 3.09
C LEU A 7 20.23 9.88 3.50
N CYS A 8 21.39 10.53 3.47
CA CYS A 8 22.65 9.94 3.94
C CYS A 8 22.60 9.63 5.44
N ASP A 9 22.09 10.53 6.26
CA ASP A 9 21.97 10.33 7.71
C ASP A 9 20.96 9.22 8.03
N THR A 10 19.87 9.13 7.27
CA THR A 10 18.87 8.06 7.38
C THR A 10 19.45 6.71 6.96
N LEU A 11 20.17 6.65 5.84
CA LEU A 11 20.86 5.43 5.41
C LEU A 11 21.94 5.02 6.41
N TYR A 12 22.71 5.97 6.95
CA TYR A 12 23.70 5.74 7.99
C TYR A 12 23.06 5.25 9.28
N TYR A 13 21.95 5.85 9.70
CA TYR A 13 21.21 5.45 10.90
C TYR A 13 20.62 4.05 10.75
N ILE A 14 19.93 3.78 9.64
CA ILE A 14 19.37 2.47 9.31
C ILE A 14 20.48 1.41 9.27
N THR A 15 21.58 1.65 8.56
CA THR A 15 22.71 0.70 8.50
C THR A 15 23.37 0.48 9.87
N ASN A 16 23.49 1.52 10.71
CA ASN A 16 24.01 1.36 12.07
C ASN A 16 23.04 0.69 13.04
N LEU A 17 21.72 0.79 12.80
CA LEU A 17 20.74 -0.01 13.53
C LEU A 17 21.02 -1.51 13.30
N PHE A 18 21.34 -1.93 12.08
CA PHE A 18 21.69 -3.34 11.82
C PHE A 18 23.00 -3.76 12.52
N GLY A 19 23.98 -2.87 12.65
CA GLY A 19 25.30 -3.21 13.24
C GLY A 19 25.36 -3.43 14.76
N LYS A 20 24.42 -2.88 15.55
CA LYS A 20 24.56 -2.81 17.03
C LYS A 20 24.03 -4.01 17.83
N PHE A 21 23.34 -4.97 17.21
CA PHE A 21 22.56 -5.98 17.95
C PHE A 21 22.77 -7.42 17.47
N ARG A 22 23.98 -7.75 17.00
CA ARG A 22 24.29 -9.05 16.37
C ARG A 22 24.18 -10.28 17.31
N ASP A 23 23.96 -10.09 18.62
CA ASP A 23 24.11 -11.13 19.64
C ASP A 23 22.81 -11.60 20.32
N GLN A 24 21.63 -11.42 19.73
CA GLN A 24 20.37 -11.90 20.34
C GLN A 24 19.68 -12.98 19.48
N SER A 25 19.58 -14.18 20.04
CA SER A 25 18.86 -15.32 19.45
C SER A 25 17.34 -15.14 19.57
N PRO A 26 16.56 -15.47 18.53
CA PRO A 26 15.11 -15.33 18.56
C PRO A 26 14.44 -16.41 19.44
N SER A 27 13.39 -16.01 20.18
CA SER A 27 12.44 -16.92 20.82
C SER A 27 11.17 -17.02 19.98
N THR A 28 10.55 -18.20 19.95
CA THR A 28 9.31 -18.46 19.19
C THR A 28 8.23 -19.01 20.11
N SER A 29 7.07 -18.36 20.17
CA SER A 29 5.81 -18.95 20.64
C SER A 29 4.86 -19.12 19.46
N ALA A 30 4.12 -20.23 19.44
CA ALA A 30 3.16 -20.55 18.38
C ALA A 30 1.76 -20.69 18.99
N ASP A 31 0.79 -20.05 18.35
CA ASP A 31 -0.64 -20.25 18.59
C ASP A 31 -1.30 -20.61 17.25
N THR A 32 -2.12 -21.67 17.24
CA THR A 32 -2.62 -22.30 16.01
C THR A 32 -4.13 -22.44 16.03
N THR A 33 -4.82 -21.57 15.28
CA THR A 33 -6.08 -21.89 14.57
C THR A 33 -6.12 -21.09 13.27
N GLY A 34 -6.39 -21.75 12.13
CA GLY A 34 -6.56 -21.11 10.80
C GLY A 34 -5.34 -20.34 10.24
N ALA A 35 -4.17 -20.48 10.87
CA ALA A 35 -3.00 -19.68 10.54
C ALA A 35 -2.37 -20.06 9.20
N LEU A 36 -1.96 -19.05 8.43
CA LEU A 36 -1.13 -19.22 7.24
C LEU A 36 0.10 -20.10 7.54
N PRO A 37 0.58 -20.91 6.58
CA PRO A 37 1.82 -21.66 6.75
C PRO A 37 2.99 -20.74 7.16
N PRO A 38 4.01 -21.23 7.91
CA PRO A 38 5.14 -20.39 8.35
C PRO A 38 5.81 -19.60 7.22
N ARG A 39 5.90 -20.20 6.02
CA ARG A 39 6.46 -19.57 4.83
C ARG A 39 5.57 -18.43 4.29
N ALA A 40 4.25 -18.63 4.28
CA ALA A 40 3.29 -17.58 3.94
C ALA A 40 3.31 -16.45 4.98
N LEU A 41 3.48 -16.75 6.27
CA LEU A 41 3.67 -15.73 7.30
C LEU A 41 4.94 -14.91 7.10
N ALA A 42 6.04 -15.53 6.68
CA ALA A 42 7.28 -14.81 6.34
C ALA A 42 7.08 -13.88 5.12
N ILE A 43 6.38 -14.35 4.09
CA ILE A 43 6.00 -13.52 2.92
C ILE A 43 5.11 -12.35 3.35
N LYS A 44 4.04 -12.64 4.09
CA LYS A 44 3.11 -11.63 4.63
C LYS A 44 3.84 -10.59 5.46
N ARG A 45 4.83 -10.99 6.26
CA ARG A 45 5.61 -10.06 7.10
C ARG A 45 6.42 -9.07 6.27
N LYS A 46 7.20 -9.55 5.28
CA LYS A 46 7.97 -8.69 4.37
C LYS A 46 7.09 -7.72 3.61
N LEU A 47 5.99 -8.20 3.03
CA LEU A 47 5.04 -7.37 2.30
C LEU A 47 4.24 -6.44 3.24
N GLY A 48 4.02 -6.86 4.49
CA GLY A 48 3.34 -6.07 5.51
C GLY A 48 4.11 -4.80 5.85
N LEU A 49 5.44 -4.88 5.97
CA LEU A 49 6.29 -3.70 6.11
C LEU A 49 6.14 -2.75 4.90
N LEU A 50 6.17 -3.29 3.67
CA LEU A 50 6.00 -2.48 2.47
C LEU A 50 4.64 -1.79 2.43
N ARG A 51 3.57 -2.52 2.78
CA ARG A 51 2.21 -1.98 2.88
C ARG A 51 2.15 -0.88 3.92
N ARG A 52 2.69 -1.11 5.12
CA ARG A 52 2.71 -0.13 6.22
C ARG A 52 3.39 1.16 5.79
N LEU A 53 4.56 1.07 5.17
CA LEU A 53 5.29 2.26 4.68
C LEU A 53 4.56 2.98 3.54
N PHE A 54 3.89 2.24 2.66
CA PHE A 54 3.02 2.83 1.64
C PHE A 54 1.84 3.57 2.29
N LEU A 55 1.16 2.97 3.27
CA LEU A 55 0.05 3.62 3.97
C LEU A 55 0.51 4.83 4.78
N THR A 56 1.70 4.79 5.39
CA THR A 56 2.30 5.99 6.03
C THR A 56 2.51 7.10 5.03
N LEU A 57 2.95 6.78 3.80
CA LEU A 57 3.03 7.77 2.73
C LEU A 57 1.65 8.34 2.43
N VAL A 58 0.65 7.49 2.19
CA VAL A 58 -0.73 7.91 1.92
C VAL A 58 -1.28 8.78 3.05
N ASP A 59 -1.08 8.43 4.32
CA ASP A 59 -1.60 9.21 5.46
C ASP A 59 -0.90 10.56 5.61
N GLY A 60 0.41 10.62 5.36
CA GLY A 60 1.16 11.87 5.30
C GLY A 60 0.60 12.77 4.20
N GLU A 61 0.25 12.18 3.06
CA GLU A 61 -0.29 12.92 1.92
C GLU A 61 -1.74 13.36 2.11
N TYR A 62 -2.59 12.47 2.60
CA TYR A 62 -4.02 12.68 2.79
C TYR A 62 -4.30 13.80 3.80
N ARG A 63 -3.43 13.97 4.81
CA ARG A 63 -3.52 15.09 5.76
C ARG A 63 -3.39 16.46 5.10
N GLN A 64 -2.69 16.57 3.97
CA GLN A 64 -2.51 17.85 3.29
C GLN A 64 -3.67 18.20 2.35
N VAL A 65 -4.24 17.20 1.67
CA VAL A 65 -5.31 17.45 0.69
C VAL A 65 -6.66 17.73 1.37
N ILE A 66 -6.85 17.30 2.62
CA ILE A 66 -8.05 17.63 3.42
C ILE A 66 -8.12 19.11 3.81
N ASP A 67 -6.99 19.78 4.04
CA ASP A 67 -6.98 21.11 4.63
C ASP A 67 -7.62 22.20 3.75
N ASP A 68 -8.07 21.87 2.53
CA ASP A 68 -8.43 22.89 1.56
C ASP A 68 -9.88 22.89 1.02
N TYR A 69 -10.68 21.81 0.85
CA TYR A 69 -12.07 21.98 0.33
C TYR A 69 -13.09 20.89 0.68
N SER A 70 -14.35 21.12 0.27
CA SER A 70 -15.60 20.60 0.81
C SER A 70 -16.57 19.98 -0.21
N GLN A 71 -17.42 19.07 0.31
CA GLN A 71 -18.75 18.57 -0.15
C GLN A 71 -18.79 17.12 -0.72
N ILE A 72 -19.42 16.22 0.05
CA ILE A 72 -19.83 14.85 -0.34
C ILE A 72 -21.30 14.66 0.05
N SER A 73 -22.09 14.03 -0.82
CA SER A 73 -23.51 13.72 -0.57
C SER A 73 -23.70 12.25 -0.17
N PRO A 74 -24.68 11.93 0.69
CA PRO A 74 -24.98 10.54 1.08
C PRO A 74 -25.47 9.70 -0.10
N PRO A 75 -25.32 8.36 -0.03
CA PRO A 75 -25.57 7.44 -1.15
C PRO A 75 -27.04 7.38 -1.60
N GLU A 76 -27.29 7.45 -2.91
CA GLU A 76 -28.54 7.02 -3.55
C GLU A 76 -28.44 5.54 -3.94
N ARG A 77 -29.28 4.68 -3.38
CA ARG A 77 -29.29 3.24 -3.69
C ARG A 77 -29.93 2.96 -5.03
N LEU A 78 -29.15 2.47 -6.01
CA LEU A 78 -29.63 1.62 -7.11
C LEU A 78 -28.53 0.61 -7.50
N LEU A 79 -28.91 -0.67 -7.70
CA LEU A 79 -28.08 -1.87 -8.00
C LEU A 79 -27.59 -2.64 -6.75
N PRO A 80 -27.18 -3.94 -6.87
CA PRO A 80 -27.61 -5.08 -6.03
C PRO A 80 -27.56 -4.85 -4.51
N ALA A 81 -28.37 -5.59 -3.75
CA ALA A 81 -28.70 -5.32 -2.34
C ALA A 81 -27.51 -5.14 -1.38
N ASP A 82 -26.30 -5.53 -1.78
CA ASP A 82 -25.03 -5.49 -1.05
C ASP A 82 -24.01 -4.44 -1.55
N LEU A 83 -24.25 -3.75 -2.66
CA LEU A 83 -23.37 -2.71 -3.19
C LEU A 83 -23.74 -1.32 -2.66
N THR A 84 -22.77 -0.62 -2.08
CA THR A 84 -22.94 0.76 -1.62
C THR A 84 -22.30 1.73 -2.62
N ILE A 85 -23.08 2.70 -3.12
CA ILE A 85 -22.59 3.72 -4.08
C ILE A 85 -22.53 5.08 -3.40
N TRP A 86 -21.35 5.65 -3.24
CA TRP A 86 -21.15 7.00 -2.71
C TRP A 86 -20.98 8.01 -3.85
N LYS A 87 -21.86 9.01 -3.91
CA LYS A 87 -21.79 10.08 -4.91
C LYS A 87 -20.87 11.22 -4.45
N LEU A 88 -19.92 11.59 -5.30
CA LEU A 88 -18.96 12.68 -5.13
C LEU A 88 -19.49 13.91 -5.87
N HIS A 89 -19.45 15.08 -5.24
CA HIS A 89 -20.00 16.30 -5.84
C HIS A 89 -19.02 16.90 -6.88
N PRO A 90 -19.48 17.27 -8.10
CA PRO A 90 -18.62 17.63 -9.23
C PRO A 90 -17.84 18.96 -9.07
N ALA A 91 -18.26 19.86 -8.15
CA ALA A 91 -17.51 21.09 -7.84
C ALA A 91 -16.25 20.86 -6.99
N SER A 92 -15.91 19.60 -6.72
CA SER A 92 -14.76 19.20 -5.92
C SER A 92 -13.68 18.63 -6.84
N PRO A 93 -12.73 19.45 -7.35
CA PRO A 93 -11.70 18.99 -8.27
C PRO A 93 -10.65 18.19 -7.51
N PHE A 94 -11.01 16.98 -7.03
CA PHE A 94 -10.32 16.13 -6.06
C PHE A 94 -10.46 16.54 -4.58
N ARG A 95 -11.65 16.56 -3.94
CA ARG A 95 -11.68 16.77 -2.47
C ARG A 95 -12.62 15.87 -1.67
N TYR A 96 -11.92 15.02 -0.92
CA TYR A 96 -12.04 14.54 0.46
C TYR A 96 -13.09 15.17 1.39
N LEU A 97 -13.51 14.30 2.31
CA LEU A 97 -14.38 14.55 3.46
C LEU A 97 -13.95 15.79 4.25
N ARG A 98 -14.94 16.58 4.66
CA ARG A 98 -14.78 17.79 5.47
C ARG A 98 -14.15 17.43 6.82
N ALA A 99 -13.29 18.28 7.38
CA ALA A 99 -12.79 18.14 8.76
C ALA A 99 -13.90 18.15 9.86
N GLY A 100 -15.16 18.36 9.50
CA GLY A 100 -16.35 18.13 10.36
C GLY A 100 -17.30 17.03 9.87
N ASP A 101 -17.16 16.54 8.63
CA ASP A 101 -17.91 15.38 8.09
C ASP A 101 -17.11 14.08 8.23
N ASP A 102 -15.83 14.16 8.64
CA ASP A 102 -15.04 13.04 9.15
C ASP A 102 -15.71 12.38 10.37
N GLU A 103 -16.60 13.07 11.07
CA GLU A 103 -17.45 12.48 12.10
C GLU A 103 -18.71 11.81 11.51
N LEU A 104 -19.14 12.18 10.31
CA LEU A 104 -20.37 11.71 9.68
C LEU A 104 -20.15 10.48 8.77
N ALA A 105 -19.04 10.41 8.04
CA ALA A 105 -18.72 9.24 7.22
C ALA A 105 -18.15 8.11 8.09
N PRO A 106 -18.70 6.89 8.04
CA PRO A 106 -18.16 5.76 8.80
C PRO A 106 -16.66 5.53 8.53
N PRO A 107 -15.86 5.09 9.53
CA PRO A 107 -14.41 4.92 9.39
C PRO A 107 -13.97 4.11 8.16
N HIS A 108 -14.71 3.06 7.78
CA HIS A 108 -14.39 2.24 6.61
C HIS A 108 -14.54 2.99 5.28
N ILE A 109 -15.49 3.92 5.17
CA ILE A 109 -15.65 4.79 3.99
C ILE A 109 -14.44 5.72 3.86
N ARG A 110 -13.96 6.26 4.98
CA ARG A 110 -12.77 7.12 4.99
C ARG A 110 -11.53 6.36 4.54
N SER A 111 -11.32 5.16 5.07
CA SER A 111 -10.22 4.28 4.66
C SER A 111 -10.31 3.90 3.18
N ALA A 112 -11.51 3.61 2.68
CA ALA A 112 -11.71 3.31 1.28
C ALA A 112 -11.37 4.49 0.37
N TYR A 113 -11.88 5.67 0.72
CA TYR A 113 -11.65 6.90 -0.03
C TYR A 113 -10.18 7.32 -0.03
N LYS A 114 -9.48 7.14 1.10
CA LYS A 114 -8.01 7.33 1.21
C LYS A 114 -7.22 6.53 0.18
N LEU A 115 -7.69 5.34 -0.17
CA LEU A 115 -6.99 4.41 -1.06
C LEU A 115 -7.55 4.38 -2.47
N LEU A 116 -8.56 5.22 -2.76
CA LEU A 116 -9.23 5.29 -4.05
C LEU A 116 -8.22 5.60 -5.15
N ASN A 117 -8.19 4.76 -6.18
CA ASN A 117 -7.30 4.88 -7.34
C ASN A 117 -5.80 4.83 -7.02
N LEU A 118 -5.42 4.34 -5.82
CA LEU A 118 -4.01 4.21 -5.43
C LEU A 118 -3.43 2.81 -5.65
N CYS A 119 -4.18 1.90 -6.29
CA CYS A 119 -3.75 0.52 -6.50
C CYS A 119 -2.46 0.43 -7.32
N ASP A 120 -2.41 1.08 -8.49
CA ASP A 120 -1.21 1.18 -9.32
C ASP A 120 -0.05 1.83 -8.54
N ALA A 121 -0.33 2.93 -7.84
CA ALA A 121 0.68 3.67 -7.07
C ALA A 121 1.35 2.78 -6.01
N SER A 122 0.57 1.96 -5.31
CA SER A 122 1.08 1.03 -4.29
C SER A 122 2.10 0.05 -4.87
N LEU A 123 1.83 -0.50 -6.06
CA LEU A 123 2.74 -1.40 -6.76
C LEU A 123 3.96 -0.66 -7.29
N TRP A 124 3.78 0.52 -7.91
CA TRP A 124 4.88 1.34 -8.43
C TRP A 124 5.94 1.65 -7.39
N VAL A 125 5.49 2.03 -6.21
CA VAL A 125 6.32 2.42 -5.08
C VAL A 125 7.11 1.22 -4.55
N THR A 126 6.46 0.07 -4.42
CA THR A 126 6.97 -1.03 -3.58
C THR A 126 7.50 -2.23 -4.37
N ILE A 127 7.16 -2.42 -5.64
CA ILE A 127 7.49 -3.65 -6.38
C ILE A 127 8.99 -3.95 -6.46
N LYS A 128 9.85 -2.95 -6.65
CA LYS A 128 11.31 -3.16 -6.66
C LYS A 128 11.83 -3.62 -5.31
N ALA A 129 11.28 -3.09 -4.22
CA ALA A 129 11.65 -3.48 -2.88
C ALA A 129 11.14 -4.89 -2.58
N ALA A 130 9.91 -5.22 -2.99
CA ALA A 130 9.36 -6.57 -2.91
C ALA A 130 10.23 -7.58 -3.66
N THR A 131 10.57 -7.32 -4.94
CA THR A 131 11.47 -8.19 -5.71
C THR A 131 12.84 -8.35 -5.04
N LYS A 132 13.42 -7.26 -4.49
CA LYS A 132 14.69 -7.33 -3.76
C LYS A 132 14.55 -8.18 -2.48
N ALA A 133 13.45 -8.05 -1.76
CA ALA A 133 13.18 -8.76 -0.51
C ALA A 133 13.12 -10.28 -0.70
N PHE A 134 12.75 -10.75 -1.89
CA PHE A 134 12.55 -12.18 -2.19
C PHE A 134 13.57 -12.78 -3.17
N LYS A 135 14.60 -12.01 -3.56
CA LYS A 135 15.55 -12.38 -4.62
C LYS A 135 16.14 -13.79 -4.45
N ASP A 136 16.43 -14.19 -3.22
CA ASP A 136 17.14 -15.44 -2.91
C ASP A 136 16.27 -16.44 -2.12
N THR A 137 14.95 -16.25 -2.10
CA THR A 137 14.04 -17.05 -1.25
C THR A 137 13.16 -18.03 -2.02
N GLY A 138 13.29 -18.13 -3.36
CA GLY A 138 12.37 -18.91 -4.19
C GLY A 138 10.95 -18.35 -4.24
N VAL A 139 10.79 -17.05 -3.97
CA VAL A 139 9.51 -16.35 -4.04
C VAL A 139 9.59 -15.31 -5.14
N ALA A 140 8.65 -15.36 -6.08
CA ALA A 140 8.53 -14.40 -7.17
C ALA A 140 7.36 -13.46 -6.90
N VAL A 141 7.52 -12.18 -7.23
CA VAL A 141 6.47 -11.16 -7.12
C VAL A 141 6.18 -10.59 -8.50
N ALA A 142 4.91 -10.51 -8.85
CA ALA A 142 4.44 -10.00 -10.13
C ALA A 142 3.25 -9.04 -9.93
N TRP A 143 3.04 -8.18 -10.93
CA TRP A 143 1.89 -7.28 -11.03
C TRP A 143 0.79 -7.95 -11.83
N TYR A 144 -0.40 -8.08 -11.26
CA TYR A 144 -1.60 -8.51 -11.98
C TYR A 144 -2.68 -7.43 -11.96
N LEU A 145 -3.45 -7.38 -13.04
CA LEU A 145 -4.73 -6.69 -13.10
C LEU A 145 -5.85 -7.72 -12.91
N VAL A 146 -6.79 -7.41 -12.03
CA VAL A 146 -7.97 -8.23 -11.72
C VAL A 146 -9.23 -7.40 -11.90
N GLN A 147 -10.37 -8.04 -12.14
CA GLN A 147 -11.67 -7.39 -12.06
C GLN A 147 -12.17 -7.47 -10.61
N PRO A 148 -12.23 -6.37 -9.85
CA PRO A 148 -12.64 -6.43 -8.45
C PRO A 148 -14.15 -6.71 -8.34
N GLN A 149 -14.55 -7.30 -7.21
CA GLN A 149 -15.94 -7.39 -6.76
C GLN A 149 -16.13 -6.40 -5.60
N PRO A 150 -16.58 -5.17 -5.87
CA PRO A 150 -16.70 -4.15 -4.84
C PRO A 150 -17.95 -4.32 -3.98
N GLN A 151 -17.83 -3.96 -2.70
CA GLN A 151 -18.95 -3.68 -1.79
C GLN A 151 -19.24 -2.18 -1.70
N LEU A 152 -18.28 -1.37 -2.16
CA LEU A 152 -18.31 0.09 -2.16
C LEU A 152 -17.74 0.63 -3.48
N ILE A 153 -18.42 1.60 -4.08
CA ILE A 153 -17.94 2.37 -5.22
C ILE A 153 -18.14 3.86 -4.94
N PHE A 154 -17.16 4.67 -5.33
CA PHE A 154 -17.28 6.12 -5.38
C PHE A 154 -17.51 6.56 -6.82
N VAL A 155 -18.48 7.42 -7.06
CA VAL A 155 -18.88 7.88 -8.40
C VAL A 155 -19.17 9.37 -8.35
N ASP A 156 -18.85 10.13 -9.38
CA ASP A 156 -19.31 11.52 -9.46
C ASP A 156 -20.84 11.59 -9.60
N GLU A 157 -21.48 12.64 -9.08
CA GLU A 157 -22.95 12.77 -9.02
C GLU A 157 -23.64 12.59 -10.38
N ASP A 158 -22.96 13.02 -11.46
CA ASP A 158 -23.44 12.98 -12.84
C ASP A 158 -22.92 11.77 -13.64
N GLN A 159 -22.24 10.81 -12.99
CA GLN A 159 -21.68 9.63 -13.64
C GLN A 159 -22.37 8.34 -13.22
N GLU A 160 -22.33 7.36 -14.10
CA GLU A 160 -22.73 5.99 -13.79
C GLU A 160 -21.56 5.25 -13.09
N PRO A 161 -21.84 4.34 -12.13
CA PRO A 161 -20.82 3.53 -11.49
C PRO A 161 -20.10 2.65 -12.53
N VAL A 162 -18.79 2.84 -12.66
CA VAL A 162 -17.92 1.99 -13.49
C VAL A 162 -16.94 1.24 -12.61
N ILE A 163 -16.93 -0.09 -12.74
CA ILE A 163 -15.95 -0.94 -12.06
C ILE A 163 -14.71 -1.06 -12.95
N THR A 164 -13.64 -0.38 -12.57
CA THR A 164 -12.35 -0.45 -13.26
C THR A 164 -11.55 -1.67 -12.84
N THR A 165 -10.60 -2.07 -13.68
CA THR A 165 -9.58 -3.06 -13.31
C THR A 165 -8.77 -2.59 -12.10
N HIS A 166 -8.28 -3.54 -11.32
CA HIS A 166 -7.57 -3.31 -10.08
C HIS A 166 -6.18 -3.96 -10.06
N SER A 167 -5.20 -3.28 -9.49
CA SER A 167 -3.80 -3.73 -9.44
C SER A 167 -3.44 -4.40 -8.13
N VAL A 168 -2.86 -5.61 -8.22
CA VAL A 168 -2.46 -6.40 -7.06
C VAL A 168 -1.09 -7.07 -7.24
N PHE A 169 -0.42 -7.36 -6.13
CA PHE A 169 0.71 -8.27 -6.15
C PHE A 169 0.23 -9.71 -6.20
N VAL A 170 0.77 -10.47 -7.14
CA VAL A 170 0.74 -11.93 -7.09
C VAL A 170 2.10 -12.43 -6.66
N VAL A 171 2.10 -13.22 -5.60
CA VAL A 171 3.30 -13.80 -5.03
C VAL A 171 3.26 -15.30 -5.30
N SER A 172 4.24 -15.79 -6.06
CA SER A 172 4.37 -17.20 -6.40
C SER A 172 5.53 -17.81 -5.64
N ASP A 173 5.26 -18.82 -4.85
CA ASP A 173 6.27 -19.56 -4.10
C ASP A 173 6.68 -20.79 -4.91
N THR A 174 7.90 -20.79 -5.44
CA THR A 174 8.35 -21.86 -6.34
C THR A 174 8.76 -23.13 -5.61
N MET A 175 8.84 -23.10 -4.28
CA MET A 175 9.23 -24.28 -3.50
C MET A 175 8.05 -25.21 -3.23
N ASP A 176 6.87 -24.66 -2.93
CA ASP A 176 5.64 -25.42 -2.64
C ASP A 176 4.55 -25.24 -3.71
N GLY A 177 4.77 -24.36 -4.70
CA GLY A 177 3.82 -24.06 -5.76
C GLY A 177 2.66 -23.16 -5.31
N ALA A 178 2.68 -22.64 -4.09
CA ALA A 178 1.61 -21.82 -3.56
C ALA A 178 1.59 -20.43 -4.23
N ARG A 179 0.37 -19.89 -4.37
CA ARG A 179 0.15 -18.52 -4.85
C ARG A 179 -0.61 -17.73 -3.82
N TYR A 180 -0.14 -16.51 -3.58
CA TYR A 180 -0.73 -15.55 -2.66
C TYR A 180 -1.02 -14.25 -3.39
N VAL A 181 -1.94 -13.46 -2.85
CA VAL A 181 -2.21 -12.09 -3.27
C VAL A 181 -1.82 -11.15 -2.13
N ALA A 182 -1.19 -10.04 -2.50
CA ALA A 182 -1.10 -8.88 -1.62
C ALA A 182 -1.75 -7.66 -2.31
N ASP A 183 -2.87 -7.22 -1.77
CA ASP A 183 -3.64 -6.07 -2.23
C ASP A 183 -3.54 -4.96 -1.18
N PHE A 184 -2.66 -3.99 -1.43
CA PHE A 184 -2.38 -2.95 -0.46
C PHE A 184 -3.52 -1.94 -0.32
N THR A 185 -4.52 -2.01 -1.20
CA THR A 185 -5.58 -1.03 -1.37
C THR A 185 -6.96 -1.68 -1.45
N ILE A 186 -7.11 -2.88 -0.86
CA ILE A 186 -8.35 -3.67 -0.90
C ILE A 186 -9.53 -2.89 -0.29
N GLU A 187 -9.26 -2.02 0.68
CA GLU A 187 -10.29 -1.24 1.36
C GLU A 187 -10.98 -0.23 0.44
N GLN A 188 -10.39 0.17 -0.69
CA GLN A 188 -11.03 1.11 -1.62
C GLN A 188 -12.37 0.58 -2.17
N PHE A 189 -12.56 -0.73 -2.11
CA PHE A 189 -13.77 -1.42 -2.53
C PHE A 189 -14.70 -1.80 -1.36
N GLY A 190 -14.45 -1.28 -0.15
CA GLY A 190 -15.28 -1.49 1.03
C GLY A 190 -14.95 -2.74 1.85
N HIS A 191 -13.92 -3.49 1.47
CA HIS A 191 -13.49 -4.72 2.16
C HIS A 191 -12.67 -4.43 3.43
N ASP A 192 -12.58 -5.43 4.30
CA ASP A 192 -11.81 -5.34 5.55
C ASP A 192 -10.30 -5.18 5.32
N ALA A 193 -9.65 -4.35 6.13
CA ALA A 193 -8.21 -4.09 6.04
C ALA A 193 -7.35 -5.34 6.27
N GLY A 194 -7.86 -6.35 6.99
CA GLY A 194 -7.21 -7.63 7.20
C GLY A 194 -7.19 -8.54 5.96
N ALA A 195 -8.03 -8.27 4.95
CA ALA A 195 -8.11 -9.03 3.71
C ALA A 195 -6.99 -8.73 2.70
N TRP A 196 -6.08 -7.80 3.02
CA TRP A 196 -5.01 -7.36 2.13
C TRP A 196 -4.04 -8.48 1.72
N PHE A 197 -3.96 -9.58 2.46
CA PHE A 197 -3.09 -10.72 2.13
C PHE A 197 -3.78 -12.05 2.37
N GLY A 198 -3.79 -12.91 1.35
CA GLY A 198 -4.40 -14.23 1.40
C GLY A 198 -3.92 -15.15 0.29
N THR A 199 -4.46 -16.35 0.23
CA THR A 199 -4.19 -17.26 -0.89
C THR A 199 -4.83 -16.72 -2.17
N TRP A 200 -4.25 -17.06 -3.33
CA TRP A 200 -4.81 -16.67 -4.62
C TRP A 200 -6.25 -17.18 -4.80
N ALA A 201 -6.50 -18.44 -4.44
CA ALA A 201 -7.82 -19.05 -4.57
C ALA A 201 -8.88 -18.30 -3.74
N GLU A 202 -8.60 -18.08 -2.46
CA GLU A 202 -9.49 -17.33 -1.56
C GLU A 202 -9.70 -15.89 -2.07
N TYR A 203 -8.64 -15.23 -2.52
CA TYR A 203 -8.74 -13.86 -3.02
C TYR A 203 -9.67 -13.79 -4.24
N THR A 204 -9.47 -14.68 -5.22
CA THR A 204 -10.30 -14.70 -6.44
C THR A 204 -11.76 -15.07 -6.14
N GLU A 205 -12.00 -16.01 -5.23
CA GLU A 205 -13.35 -16.41 -4.85
C GLU A 205 -14.13 -15.27 -4.17
N ARG A 206 -13.46 -14.48 -3.34
CA ARG A 206 -14.11 -13.49 -2.46
C ARG A 206 -14.14 -12.07 -3.01
N PHE A 207 -13.13 -11.68 -3.78
CA PHE A 207 -12.87 -10.26 -4.09
C PHE A 207 -12.80 -9.96 -5.58
N THR A 208 -13.05 -10.94 -6.46
CA THR A 208 -13.01 -10.74 -7.91
C THR A 208 -14.30 -11.18 -8.58
N ALA A 209 -14.76 -10.42 -9.57
CA ALA A 209 -16.03 -10.66 -10.26
C ALA A 209 -15.95 -11.72 -11.38
N GLY A 210 -14.82 -12.45 -11.50
CA GLY A 210 -14.64 -13.47 -12.54
C GLY A 210 -13.19 -13.94 -12.69
N ALA A 211 -12.96 -14.86 -13.64
CA ALA A 211 -11.66 -15.50 -13.86
C ALA A 211 -10.66 -14.66 -14.68
N GLU A 212 -11.08 -13.51 -15.22
CA GLU A 212 -10.21 -12.69 -16.06
C GLU A 212 -9.12 -12.02 -15.23
N THR A 213 -7.89 -12.45 -15.46
CA THR A 213 -6.71 -11.90 -14.80
C THR A 213 -5.62 -11.70 -15.84
N TRP A 214 -5.07 -10.49 -15.86
CA TRP A 214 -4.07 -10.10 -16.84
C TRP A 214 -2.74 -9.89 -16.12
N GLN A 215 -1.72 -10.64 -16.51
CA GLN A 215 -0.38 -10.40 -16.01
C GLN A 215 0.19 -9.18 -16.74
N ARG A 216 0.53 -8.14 -15.99
CA ARG A 216 1.10 -6.91 -16.54
C ARG A 216 2.61 -7.08 -16.70
N HIS A 217 3.13 -6.99 -17.93
CA HIS A 217 4.57 -7.14 -18.19
C HIS A 217 5.33 -5.84 -17.84
N LEU A 218 6.04 -5.84 -16.70
CA LEU A 218 6.76 -4.69 -16.15
C LEU A 218 7.76 -3.98 -17.10
N ARG A 219 8.19 -4.63 -18.20
CA ARG A 219 9.22 -4.10 -19.11
C ARG A 219 8.66 -3.23 -20.23
N SER A 220 7.51 -3.57 -20.82
CA SER A 220 6.99 -2.90 -22.02
C SER A 220 6.27 -1.59 -21.71
N GLU A 221 5.76 -1.41 -20.51
CA GLU A 221 4.84 -0.28 -20.20
C GLU A 221 5.50 0.81 -19.36
N ARG A 222 6.79 0.64 -19.00
CA ARG A 222 7.57 1.59 -18.20
C ARG A 222 7.59 3.03 -18.76
N LYS A 223 7.25 3.20 -20.04
CA LYS A 223 7.18 4.49 -20.74
C LYS A 223 5.83 5.20 -20.52
N GLU A 224 4.71 4.52 -20.74
CA GLU A 224 3.35 5.06 -20.53
C GLU A 224 3.10 5.40 -19.05
N ILE A 225 3.60 4.55 -18.17
CA ILE A 225 3.56 4.77 -16.73
C ILE A 225 4.36 6.02 -16.33
N ASN A 226 5.56 6.19 -16.87
CA ASN A 226 6.36 7.38 -16.56
C ASN A 226 5.68 8.67 -17.05
N GLU A 227 4.79 8.59 -18.04
CA GLU A 227 4.05 9.72 -18.59
C GLU A 227 2.80 10.06 -17.75
N GLN A 228 2.00 9.06 -17.33
CA GLN A 228 0.91 9.27 -16.34
C GLN A 228 1.43 9.82 -15.01
N MET A 229 2.62 9.38 -14.59
CA MET A 229 3.24 9.77 -13.32
C MET A 229 3.92 11.15 -13.31
N LYS A 230 3.96 11.86 -14.45
CA LYS A 230 4.37 13.28 -14.50
C LYS A 230 3.30 14.20 -13.93
N MET A 231 2.06 13.74 -13.78
CA MET A 231 0.94 14.60 -13.36
C MET A 231 0.96 14.98 -11.88
N GLU A 232 1.75 14.33 -11.03
CA GLU A 232 1.87 14.73 -9.62
C GLU A 232 3.32 14.62 -9.15
N GLU A 233 4.05 15.74 -9.28
CA GLU A 233 5.43 15.98 -8.77
C GLU A 233 5.60 15.45 -7.34
N TYR A 234 4.51 15.49 -6.60
CA TYR A 234 4.35 14.99 -5.25
C TYR A 234 4.58 13.49 -5.07
N TRP A 235 3.86 12.62 -5.79
CA TRP A 235 4.09 11.17 -5.73
C TRP A 235 5.50 10.80 -6.20
N ALA A 236 6.13 11.61 -7.06
CA ALA A 236 7.53 11.41 -7.42
C ALA A 236 8.45 11.51 -6.20
N GLN A 237 8.15 12.44 -5.28
CA GLN A 237 8.93 12.65 -4.08
C GLN A 237 8.64 11.59 -3.01
N GLY A 238 7.37 11.27 -2.74
CA GLY A 238 6.99 10.14 -1.87
C GLY A 238 7.64 8.82 -2.30
N ARG A 239 7.64 8.54 -3.62
CA ARG A 239 8.37 7.40 -4.21
C ARG A 239 9.87 7.47 -3.96
N LYS A 240 10.48 8.64 -4.13
CA LYS A 240 11.93 8.81 -3.91
C LYS A 240 12.27 8.54 -2.45
N THR A 241 11.47 9.05 -1.52
CA THR A 241 11.56 8.80 -0.08
C THR A 241 11.53 7.31 0.22
N LEU A 242 10.46 6.62 -0.16
CA LEU A 242 10.31 5.18 0.09
C LEU A 242 11.40 4.37 -0.59
N ARG A 243 11.81 4.73 -1.81
CA ARG A 243 12.90 4.06 -2.51
C ARG A 243 14.21 4.13 -1.75
N VAL A 244 14.55 5.26 -1.13
CA VAL A 244 15.80 5.38 -0.35
C VAL A 244 15.72 4.55 0.91
N VAL A 245 14.64 4.67 1.67
CA VAL A 245 14.42 3.91 2.91
C VAL A 245 14.48 2.40 2.63
N LEU A 246 13.78 1.93 1.59
CA LEU A 246 13.75 0.51 1.21
C LEU A 246 15.04 0.01 0.55
N ALA A 247 15.82 0.88 -0.09
CA ALA A 247 17.11 0.50 -0.66
C ALA A 247 18.15 0.20 0.42
N GLY A 248 18.11 0.93 1.53
CA GLY A 248 19.00 0.75 2.68
C GLY A 248 18.68 -0.46 3.56
N LEU A 249 17.51 -1.08 3.38
CA LEU A 249 17.11 -2.27 4.11
C LEU A 249 17.88 -3.51 3.60
N ASP A 250 18.59 -4.17 4.52
CA ASP A 250 19.10 -5.53 4.35
C ASP A 250 18.00 -6.51 4.77
N TRP A 251 17.35 -7.10 3.76
CA TRP A 251 16.24 -8.03 3.97
C TRP A 251 16.64 -9.35 4.61
N ALA A 252 17.89 -9.79 4.40
CA ALA A 252 18.38 -11.02 5.01
C ALA A 252 18.63 -10.82 6.50
N ASP A 253 19.15 -9.65 6.88
CA ASP A 253 19.35 -9.32 8.29
C ASP A 253 18.01 -9.06 9.00
N PHE A 254 17.10 -8.32 8.33
CA PHE A 254 15.74 -8.08 8.83
C PHE A 254 14.96 -9.37 9.15
N GLU A 255 15.15 -10.43 8.38
CA GLU A 255 14.55 -11.73 8.66
C GLU A 255 15.11 -12.40 9.91
N ARG A 256 16.41 -12.25 10.17
CA ARG A 256 17.09 -12.87 11.32
C ARG A 256 16.83 -12.16 12.65
N MET A 257 16.28 -10.95 12.62
CA MET A 257 15.95 -10.18 13.81
C MET A 257 14.92 -10.90 14.71
N SER A 258 15.06 -10.71 16.03
CA SER A 258 13.97 -10.98 16.96
C SER A 258 12.74 -10.13 16.61
N ASP A 259 11.56 -10.57 17.04
CA ASP A 259 10.31 -9.86 16.76
C ASP A 259 10.33 -8.43 17.35
N GLU A 260 10.83 -8.27 18.57
CA GLU A 260 11.01 -6.97 19.24
C GLU A 260 11.93 -6.04 18.43
N ARG A 261 13.08 -6.55 17.97
CA ARG A 261 14.04 -5.76 17.20
C ARG A 261 13.46 -5.36 15.86
N ARG A 262 12.77 -6.28 15.22
CA ARG A 262 12.13 -6.04 13.93
C ARG A 262 11.07 -4.95 14.08
N GLN A 263 10.16 -5.08 15.05
CA GLN A 263 9.14 -4.08 15.33
C GLN A 263 9.74 -2.69 15.53
N PHE A 264 10.82 -2.58 16.32
CA PHE A 264 11.53 -1.32 16.51
C PHE A 264 12.06 -0.75 15.18
N VAL A 265 12.67 -1.57 14.32
CA VAL A 265 13.15 -1.13 13.00
C VAL A 265 12.00 -0.68 12.11
N GLU A 266 10.87 -1.39 12.11
CA GLU A 266 9.69 -1.00 11.34
C GLU A 266 9.12 0.35 11.81
N GLU A 267 9.04 0.57 13.13
CA GLU A 267 8.61 1.84 13.72
C GLU A 267 9.54 2.99 13.36
N GLU A 268 10.86 2.79 13.47
CA GLU A 268 11.84 3.81 13.06
C GLU A 268 11.74 4.11 11.57
N MET A 269 11.52 3.11 10.71
CA MET A 269 11.32 3.35 9.28
C MET A 269 10.07 4.18 9.01
N VAL A 270 8.97 3.94 9.72
CA VAL A 270 7.74 4.74 9.64
C VAL A 270 8.02 6.18 10.05
N VAL A 271 8.64 6.40 11.22
CA VAL A 271 8.99 7.74 11.71
C VAL A 271 9.85 8.50 10.69
N ARG A 272 10.81 7.83 10.05
CA ARG A 272 11.63 8.48 9.01
C ARG A 272 10.84 8.84 7.76
N VAL A 273 9.92 8.00 7.33
CA VAL A 273 9.02 8.34 6.21
C VAL A 273 8.19 9.57 6.57
N GLU A 274 7.61 9.63 7.77
CA GLU A 274 6.83 10.78 8.25
C GLU A 274 7.68 12.06 8.34
N GLU A 275 8.89 11.99 8.91
CA GLU A 275 9.81 13.13 8.99
C GLU A 275 10.18 13.65 7.60
N MET A 276 10.35 12.76 6.63
CA MET A 276 10.68 13.11 5.25
C MET A 276 9.52 13.85 4.61
N ILE A 277 8.32 13.28 4.69
CA ILE A 277 7.08 13.89 4.20
C ILE A 277 6.92 15.30 4.81
N GLY A 278 6.97 15.41 6.13
CA GLY A 278 6.82 16.67 6.85
C GLY A 278 7.86 17.74 6.52
N LYS A 279 9.08 17.37 6.10
CA LYS A 279 10.11 18.33 5.67
C LYS A 279 9.82 18.93 4.29
N TYR A 280 9.26 18.17 3.36
CA TYR A 280 8.93 18.70 2.04
C TYR A 280 7.87 19.78 2.13
N HIS A 281 6.86 19.56 2.97
CA HIS A 281 5.76 20.49 3.16
C HIS A 281 6.16 21.82 3.79
N LYS A 282 7.31 21.88 4.46
CA LYS A 282 7.80 23.09 5.12
C LYS A 282 8.74 23.93 4.24
N GLN A 283 8.99 23.56 2.98
CA GLN A 283 9.82 24.36 2.09
C GLN A 283 8.97 25.45 1.42
N PRO A 284 9.13 26.74 1.78
CA PRO A 284 8.40 27.82 1.12
C PRO A 284 8.91 27.97 -0.32
N GLY A 285 8.04 27.74 -1.30
CA GLY A 285 8.36 27.91 -2.72
C GLY A 285 7.79 26.87 -3.69
N ASN A 286 7.01 25.89 -3.20
CA ASN A 286 6.10 25.10 -4.04
C ASN A 286 4.68 25.67 -3.95
#